data_AF-A0A0R0AQ45-F1
#
_entry.id   AF-A0A0R0AQ45-F1
#
_cell.length_a   1.000
_cell.length_b   1.000
_cell.length_c   1.000
_cell.angle_alpha   90.00
_cell.angle_beta   90.00
_cell.angle_gamma   90.00
#
_symmetry.space_group_name_H-M   'P 1'
#
loop_
_entity.id
_entity.type
_entity.pdbx_description
1 polymer ?
#
loop_
_entity_poly.entity_id
_entity_poly.type
_entity_poly.pdbx_seq_one_letter_code
_entity_poly.pdbx_strand_id
1 'polypeptide(L)'
;MDAITLLREELTAMLADSPLPPSAPGELMHPPVDMSPAARKMRAIVRIADMYGWHSAITHFLDMKGTSYLTDLTLPQLDDLLGRMHGYVDAAETGSSLPDCLPAC
;
A
#
# COMPACT_ATOMS: atom_id res chain seq x y z
N MET A 1 -47.52 -14.47 -30.57
CA MET A 1 -46.10 -14.08 -30.52
C MET A 1 -45.92 -13.35 -29.21
N ASP A 2 -45.24 -13.99 -28.27
CA ASP A 2 -45.17 -13.59 -26.87
C ASP A 2 -44.23 -12.40 -26.68
N ALA A 3 -44.63 -11.41 -25.88
CA ALA A 3 -43.84 -10.21 -25.62
C ALA A 3 -42.43 -10.53 -25.05
N ILE A 4 -42.29 -11.68 -24.39
CA ILE A 4 -41.05 -12.16 -23.79
C ILE A 4 -40.03 -12.56 -24.87
N THR A 5 -40.46 -13.13 -26.00
CA THR A 5 -39.53 -13.49 -27.09
C THR A 5 -38.99 -12.24 -27.79
N LEU A 6 -39.85 -11.23 -27.96
CA LEU A 6 -39.48 -9.94 -28.55
C LEU A 6 -38.43 -9.20 -27.70
N LEU A 7 -38.65 -9.13 -26.38
CA LEU A 7 -37.69 -8.53 -25.45
C LEU A 7 -36.34 -9.26 -25.44
N ARG A 8 -36.35 -10.60 -25.58
CA ARG A 8 -35.11 -11.40 -25.59
C ARG A 8 -34.31 -11.18 -26.88
N GLU A 9 -34.98 -11.07 -28.01
CA GLU A 9 -34.34 -10.76 -29.29
C GLU A 9 -33.76 -9.34 -29.30
N GLU A 10 -34.50 -8.37 -28.77
CA GLU A 10 -34.03 -6.98 -28.65
C GLU A 10 -32.80 -6.87 -27.75
N LEU A 11 -32.79 -7.56 -26.60
CA LEU A 11 -31.64 -7.58 -25.68
C LEU A 11 -30.42 -8.30 -26.31
N THR A 12 -30.66 -9.34 -27.11
CA THR A 12 -29.61 -10.05 -27.84
C THR A 12 -29.02 -9.18 -28.95
N ALA A 13 -29.85 -8.43 -29.66
CA ALA A 13 -29.41 -7.47 -30.68
C ALA A 13 -28.60 -6.33 -30.06
N MET A 14 -29.03 -5.79 -28.92
CA MET A 14 -28.29 -4.74 -28.20
C MET A 14 -26.92 -5.22 -27.68
N LEU A 15 -26.83 -6.47 -27.21
CA LEU A 15 -25.55 -7.06 -26.78
C LEU A 15 -24.60 -7.33 -27.94
N ALA A 16 -25.14 -7.67 -29.13
CA ALA A 16 -24.35 -7.94 -30.33
C ALA A 16 -23.85 -6.66 -31.02
N ASP A 17 -24.61 -5.56 -30.92
CA ASP A 17 -24.26 -4.26 -31.52
C ASP A 17 -23.34 -3.41 -30.62
N SER A 18 -23.11 -3.83 -29.36
CA SER A 18 -22.13 -3.17 -28.50
C SER A 18 -20.72 -3.49 -29.02
N PRO A 19 -19.97 -2.52 -29.57
CA PRO A 19 -18.58 -2.75 -29.89
C PRO A 19 -17.87 -3.08 -28.57
N LEU A 20 -17.33 -4.30 -28.48
CA LEU A 20 -16.33 -4.61 -27.44
C LEU A 20 -15.33 -3.45 -27.46
N PRO A 21 -15.05 -2.80 -26.32
CA PRO A 21 -14.06 -1.74 -26.29
C PRO A 21 -12.81 -2.30 -26.97
N PRO A 22 -12.18 -1.57 -27.91
CA PRO A 22 -11.01 -2.07 -28.60
C PRO A 22 -10.04 -2.52 -27.53
N SER A 23 -9.71 -3.81 -27.51
CA SER A 23 -8.69 -4.37 -26.62
C SER A 23 -7.48 -3.48 -26.76
N ALA A 24 -7.25 -2.63 -25.77
CA ALA A 24 -6.19 -1.63 -25.86
C ALA A 24 -4.90 -2.40 -26.11
N PRO A 25 -4.15 -2.13 -27.20
CA PRO A 25 -2.82 -2.69 -27.38
C PRO A 25 -1.91 -1.98 -26.38
N GLY A 26 -1.92 -2.50 -25.16
CA GLY A 26 -1.43 -1.81 -23.99
C GLY A 26 -2.04 -2.41 -22.73
N GLU A 27 -2.21 -3.73 -22.70
CA GLU A 27 -2.29 -4.45 -21.44
C GLU A 27 -1.00 -4.10 -20.70
N LEU A 28 -1.15 -3.16 -19.77
CA LEU A 28 -0.06 -2.55 -19.03
C LEU A 28 0.83 -3.67 -18.52
N MET A 29 2.01 -3.83 -19.13
CA MET A 29 3.10 -4.65 -18.60
C MET A 29 3.67 -3.98 -17.35
N HIS A 30 2.80 -3.61 -16.41
CA HIS A 30 3.20 -3.40 -15.05
C HIS A 30 3.50 -4.79 -14.51
N PRO A 31 4.73 -5.06 -14.03
CA PRO A 31 4.98 -6.29 -13.32
C PRO A 31 3.92 -6.41 -12.21
N PRO A 32 3.32 -7.60 -12.01
CA PRO A 32 2.31 -7.79 -11.00
C PRO A 32 2.85 -7.27 -9.67
N VAL A 33 2.11 -6.35 -9.05
CA VAL A 33 2.49 -5.74 -7.77
C VAL A 33 2.82 -6.88 -6.82
N ASP A 34 4.03 -6.90 -6.28
CA ASP A 34 4.43 -7.99 -5.39
C ASP A 34 3.47 -8.04 -4.19
N MET A 35 2.71 -9.14 -4.10
CA MET A 35 1.72 -9.37 -3.04
C MET A 35 2.30 -10.17 -1.87
N SER A 36 3.61 -10.43 -1.88
CA SER A 36 4.32 -11.12 -0.80
C SER A 36 4.08 -10.46 0.56
N PRO A 37 4.13 -11.24 1.66
CA PRO A 37 3.99 -10.68 2.99
C PRO A 37 5.05 -9.61 3.29
N ALA A 38 6.28 -9.79 2.78
CA ALA A 38 7.35 -8.82 2.91
C ALA A 38 7.03 -7.50 2.18
N ALA A 39 6.63 -7.56 0.91
CA ALA A 39 6.29 -6.37 0.13
C ALA A 39 5.09 -5.60 0.71
N ARG A 40 4.12 -6.31 1.29
CA ARG A 40 3.00 -5.67 2.00
C ARG A 40 3.47 -4.88 3.21
N LYS A 41 4.38 -5.44 4.01
CA LYS A 41 4.95 -4.78 5.19
C LYS A 41 5.80 -3.58 4.80
N MET A 42 6.66 -3.73 3.79
CA MET A 42 7.45 -2.61 3.25
C MET A 42 6.55 -1.45 2.79
N ARG A 43 5.47 -1.74 2.05
CA ARG A 43 4.51 -0.70 1.63
C ARG A 43 3.82 -0.03 2.81
N ALA A 44 3.49 -0.78 3.87
CA ALA A 44 2.90 -0.21 5.07
C ALA A 44 3.89 0.71 5.80
N ILE A 45 5.15 0.29 5.97
CA ILE A 45 6.24 1.08 6.54
C ILE A 45 6.41 2.40 5.78
N VAL A 46 6.56 2.33 4.45
CA VAL A 46 6.73 3.52 3.61
C VAL A 46 5.53 4.45 3.73
N ARG A 47 4.29 3.91 3.69
CA ARG A 47 3.07 4.72 3.83
C ARG A 47 3.01 5.47 5.17
N ILE A 48 3.38 4.83 6.28
CA ILE A 48 3.40 5.50 7.58
C ILE A 48 4.47 6.59 7.58
N ALA A 49 5.66 6.32 7.03
CA ALA A 49 6.73 7.32 6.97
C ALA A 49 6.37 8.52 6.09
N ASP A 50 5.67 8.30 4.97
CA ASP A 50 5.13 9.36 4.12
C ASP A 50 4.11 10.21 4.88
N MET A 51 3.20 9.57 5.62
CA MET A 51 2.10 10.24 6.31
C MET A 51 2.57 11.16 7.44
N TYR A 52 3.62 10.77 8.17
CA TYR A 52 4.16 11.54 9.30
C TYR A 52 5.52 12.21 9.03
N GLY A 53 6.10 12.04 7.84
CA GLY A 53 7.42 12.57 7.51
C GLY A 53 8.59 11.85 8.19
N TRP A 54 8.43 10.60 8.62
CA TRP A 54 9.40 9.85 9.44
C TRP A 54 10.39 8.97 8.66
N HIS A 55 10.77 9.39 7.45
CA HIS A 55 11.74 8.66 6.64
C HIS A 55 13.10 8.49 7.33
N SER A 56 13.50 9.46 8.15
CA SER A 56 14.72 9.38 8.96
C SER A 56 14.72 8.20 9.94
N ALA A 57 13.56 7.80 10.46
CA ALA A 57 13.44 6.63 11.34
C ALA A 57 13.70 5.32 10.58
N ILE A 58 13.27 5.25 9.31
CA ILE A 58 13.59 4.11 8.42
C ILE A 58 15.09 4.06 8.17
N THR A 59 15.72 5.18 7.79
CA THR A 59 17.16 5.25 7.55
C THR A 59 17.96 4.84 8.79
N HIS A 60 17.59 5.36 9.97
CA HIS A 60 18.26 4.99 11.22
C HIS A 60 18.13 3.49 11.52
N PHE A 61 16.96 2.88 11.28
CA PHE A 61 16.80 1.44 11.45
C PHE A 61 17.66 0.63 10.47
N LEU A 62 17.74 1.06 9.21
CA LEU A 62 18.57 0.45 8.18
C LEU A 62 20.07 0.53 8.56
N ASP A 63 20.53 1.68 9.07
CA ASP A 63 21.89 1.87 9.56
C ASP A 63 22.19 0.94 10.76
N MET A 64 21.26 0.81 11.71
CA MET A 64 21.40 -0.11 12.84
C MET A 64 21.52 -1.59 12.41
N LYS A 65 20.90 -1.96 11.29
CA LYS A 65 20.95 -3.33 10.75
C LYS A 65 22.09 -3.54 9.75
N GLY A 66 22.79 -2.48 9.35
CA GLY A 66 23.85 -2.53 8.35
C GLY A 66 23.35 -2.82 6.93
N THR A 67 22.08 -2.50 6.64
CA THR A 67 21.44 -2.75 5.34
C THR A 67 21.14 -1.43 4.64
N SER A 68 21.26 -1.36 3.32
CA SER A 68 20.98 -0.12 2.58
C SER A 68 19.52 0.00 2.16
N TYR A 69 18.80 -1.12 1.99
CA TYR A 69 17.44 -1.12 1.48
C TYR A 69 16.50 -1.96 2.34
N LEU A 70 15.20 -1.59 2.33
CA LEU A 70 14.14 -2.36 2.98
C LEU A 70 13.99 -3.78 2.40
N THR A 71 14.38 -3.98 1.14
CA THR A 71 14.39 -5.30 0.48
C THR A 71 15.40 -6.26 1.08
N ASP A 72 16.45 -5.75 1.71
CA ASP A 72 17.51 -6.55 2.32
C ASP A 72 17.14 -7.02 3.74
N LEU A 73 16.04 -6.48 4.28
CA LEU A 73 15.54 -6.87 5.59
C LEU A 73 14.80 -8.21 5.51
N THR A 74 15.11 -9.07 6.48
CA THR A 74 14.36 -10.30 6.71
C THR A 74 12.94 -9.97 7.20
N LEU A 75 12.00 -10.88 6.96
CA LEU A 75 10.62 -10.72 7.43
C LEU A 75 10.48 -10.34 8.92
N PRO A 76 11.20 -10.96 9.88
CA PRO A 76 11.15 -10.54 11.28
C PRO A 76 11.71 -9.13 11.53
N GLN A 77 12.67 -8.66 10.74
CA GLN A 77 13.18 -7.28 10.86
C GLN A 77 12.17 -6.27 10.29
N LEU A 78 11.46 -6.62 9.22
CA LEU A 78 10.33 -5.82 8.73
C LEU A 78 9.20 -5.75 9.76
N ASP A 79 8.94 -6.83 10.49
CA ASP A 79 7.97 -6.85 11.59
C ASP A 79 8.37 -5.95 12.76
N ASP A 80 9.64 -5.99 13.18
CA ASP A 80 10.18 -5.09 14.22
C ASP A 80 10.04 -3.62 13.80
N LEU A 81 10.43 -3.29 12.56
CA LEU A 81 10.30 -1.92 12.05
C LEU A 81 8.83 -1.48 11.98
N LEU A 82 7.95 -2.31 11.43
CA LEU A 82 6.52 -1.99 11.32
C LEU A 82 5.88 -1.81 12.71
N GLY A 83 6.21 -2.67 13.68
CA GLY A 83 5.76 -2.55 15.05
C GLY A 83 6.21 -1.25 15.72
N ARG A 84 7.47 -0.84 15.53
CA ARG A 84 7.99 0.44 16.03
C ARG A 84 7.26 1.63 15.42
N MET A 85 7.02 1.61 14.11
CA MET A 85 6.29 2.68 13.44
C MET A 85 4.86 2.81 13.97
N HIS A 86 4.16 1.69 14.19
CA HIS A 86 2.86 1.73 14.84
C HIS A 86 2.93 2.26 16.28
N GLY A 87 3.97 1.94 17.04
CA GLY A 87 4.19 2.52 18.36
C GLY A 87 4.40 4.04 18.33
N TYR A 88 5.10 4.57 17.32
CA TYR A 88 5.24 6.01 17.12
C TYR A 88 3.91 6.67 16.75
N VAL A 89 3.11 6.02 15.89
CA VAL A 89 1.76 6.48 15.55
C VAL A 89 0.88 6.56 16.79
N ASP A 90 0.83 5.49 17.58
CA ASP A 90 0.03 5.44 18.81
C ASP A 90 0.45 6.53 19.81
N ALA A 91 1.76 6.76 19.97
CA ALA A 91 2.28 7.84 20.81
C ALA A 91 1.91 9.24 20.29
N ALA A 92 1.96 9.44 18.97
CA ALA A 92 1.61 10.70 18.33
C ALA A 92 0.10 10.99 18.41
N GLU A 93 -0.75 9.98 18.20
CA GLU A 93 -2.21 10.10 18.22
C GLU A 93 -2.78 10.22 19.64
N THR A 94 -2.19 9.50 20.60
CA THR A 94 -2.55 9.61 22.01
C THR A 94 -2.12 10.96 22.61
N GLY A 95 -1.41 11.79 21.83
CA GLY A 95 -0.97 13.10 22.27
C GLY A 95 0.02 12.99 23.43
N SER A 96 0.88 11.96 23.40
CA SER A 96 2.04 11.86 24.30
C SER A 96 3.05 12.95 23.92
N SER A 97 2.64 14.18 24.19
CA SER A 97 3.51 15.32 24.33
C SER A 97 4.38 14.96 25.52
N LEU A 98 5.51 14.30 25.27
CA LEU A 98 6.61 14.32 26.22
C LEU A 98 6.76 15.79 26.59
N PRO A 99 6.54 16.20 27.85
CA PRO A 99 6.78 17.57 28.23
C PRO A 99 8.22 17.85 27.83
N ASP A 100 8.41 18.87 26.99
CA ASP A 100 9.71 19.41 26.60
C ASP A 100 10.61 19.41 27.82
N CYS A 101 11.47 18.39 27.93
CA CYS A 101 12.51 18.35 28.93
C CYS A 101 13.60 19.26 28.36
N LEU A 102 13.32 20.57 28.42
CA LEU A 102 14.33 21.59 28.26
C LEU A 102 15.45 21.22 29.25
N PRO A 103 16.72 21.18 28.82
CA PRO A 103 17.80 20.91 29.75
C PRO A 103 17.73 21.98 30.85
N ALA A 104 17.62 21.53 32.09
CA ALA A 104 17.72 22.41 33.24
C ALA A 104 19.04 23.20 33.12
N CYS A 105 18.91 24.53 33.25
CA CYS A 105 20.00 25.50 33.13
C CYS A 105 21.18 25.20 34.05
#